data_AF-A0A835XD45-F1
#
_entry.id   AF-A0A835XD45-F1
#
_cell.length_a   1.000
_cell.length_b   1.000
_cell.length_c   1.000
_cell.angle_alpha   90.00
_cell.angle_beta   90.00
_cell.angle_gamma   90.00
#
_symmetry.space_group_name_H-M   'P 1'
#
loop_
_entity.id
_entity.type
_entity.pdbx_description
1 polymer ?
#
loop_
_entity_poly.entity_id
_entity_poly.type
_entity_poly.pdbx_seq_one_letter_code
_entity_poly.pdbx_strand_id
1 'polypeptide(L)' 'MSNFVFTPSEEQIKNSNIQSFMNKHEISSLTELSHKAKTNLDWYWKAVCEDIGIVWDKK' A
#
# COMPACT_ATOMS: atom_id res chain seq x y z
N MET A 1 -19.29 -24.03 10.15
CA MET A 1 -18.58 -23.55 8.96
C MET A 1 -17.09 -23.61 9.26
N SER A 2 -16.29 -24.28 8.45
CA SER A 2 -14.83 -24.29 8.61
C SER A 2 -14.28 -22.90 8.28
N ASN A 3 -13.55 -22.31 9.21
CA ASN A 3 -12.88 -21.02 8.99
C ASN A 3 -11.72 -21.22 8.00
N PHE A 4 -12.01 -21.14 6.71
CA PHE A 4 -10.97 -21.08 5.69
C PHE A 4 -10.40 -19.67 5.67
N VAL A 5 -9.13 -19.53 6.06
CA VAL A 5 -8.37 -18.29 5.94
C VAL A 5 -7.43 -18.44 4.76
N PHE A 6 -7.66 -17.65 3.72
CA PHE A 6 -6.75 -17.59 2.58
C PHE A 6 -5.45 -16.89 2.99
N THR A 7 -4.32 -17.52 2.68
CA THR A 7 -2.99 -16.93 2.83
C THR A 7 -2.34 -16.86 1.46
N PRO A 8 -1.99 -15.65 0.96
CA PRO A 8 -1.31 -15.52 -0.33
C PRO A 8 0.07 -16.18 -0.30
N SER A 9 0.52 -16.67 -1.46
CA SER A 9 1.89 -17.18 -1.62
C SER A 9 2.92 -16.04 -1.59
N GLU A 10 4.18 -16.36 -1.33
CA GLU A 10 5.26 -15.36 -1.35
C GLU A 10 5.38 -14.64 -2.69
N GLU A 11 5.16 -15.35 -3.79
CA GLU A 11 5.19 -14.77 -5.15
C GLU A 11 4.06 -13.76 -5.34
N GLN A 12 2.85 -14.08 -4.86
CA GLN A 12 1.72 -13.15 -4.89
C GLN A 12 2.00 -11.89 -4.07
N ILE A 13 2.68 -12.03 -2.93
CA ILE A 13 3.09 -10.89 -2.10
C ILE A 13 4.14 -10.05 -2.85
N LYS A 14 5.19 -10.68 -3.39
CA LYS A 14 6.29 -10.00 -4.11
C LYS A 14 5.80 -9.24 -5.34
N ASN A 15 4.86 -9.81 -6.09
CA ASN A 15 4.30 -9.22 -7.30
C ASN A 15 3.10 -8.28 -7.04
N SER A 16 2.80 -7.97 -5.78
CA SER A 16 1.68 -7.09 -5.45
C SER A 16 2.03 -5.60 -5.63
N ASN A 17 1.03 -4.80 -6.00
CA ASN A 17 1.18 -3.35 -6.07
C ASN A 17 1.57 -2.74 -4.71
N ILE A 18 1.05 -3.30 -3.61
CA ILE A 18 1.37 -2.81 -2.27
C ILE A 18 2.82 -3.09 -1.89
N GLN A 19 3.40 -4.22 -2.32
CA GLN A 19 4.83 -4.47 -2.13
C GLN A 19 5.68 -3.50 -2.93
N SER A 20 5.31 -3.22 -4.19
CA SER A 20 5.99 -2.20 -5.00
C SER A 20 5.93 -0.82 -4.36
N PHE A 21 4.76 -0.42 -3.85
CA PHE A 21 4.55 0.82 -3.12
C PHE A 21 5.41 0.89 -1.85
N MET A 22 5.39 -0.17 -1.02
CA MET A 22 6.20 -0.25 0.19
C MET A 22 7.70 -0.14 -0.12
N ASN A 23 8.18 -0.84 -1.16
CA ASN A 23 9.58 -0.76 -1.59
C ASN A 23 9.97 0.67 -2.03
N LYS A 24 9.12 1.38 -2.78
CA LYS A 24 9.36 2.76 -3.21
C LYS A 24 9.45 3.75 -2.05
N HIS A 25 8.75 3.48 -0.95
CA HIS A 25 8.69 4.35 0.22
C HIS A 25 9.51 3.85 1.41
N GLU A 26 10.39 2.87 1.19
CA GLU A 26 11.28 2.25 2.20
C GLU A 26 10.52 1.70 3.42
N ILE A 27 9.35 1.11 3.19
CA ILE A 27 8.50 0.54 4.23
C ILE A 27 8.74 -0.97 4.32
N SER A 28 9.01 -1.44 5.52
CA SER A 28 9.45 -2.82 5.77
C SER A 28 8.27 -3.78 5.96
N SER A 29 7.09 -3.25 6.34
CA SER A 29 5.91 -4.08 6.63
C SER A 29 4.58 -3.36 6.43
N LEU A 30 3.53 -4.15 6.20
CA LEU A 30 2.14 -3.66 6.14
C LEU A 30 1.68 -2.98 7.43
N THR A 31 2.16 -3.44 8.59
CA THR A 31 1.86 -2.82 9.89
C THR A 31 2.45 -1.42 9.98
N GLU A 32 3.70 -1.26 9.53
CA GLU A 32 4.38 0.03 9.46
C GLU A 32 3.67 0.98 8.48
N LEU A 33 3.32 0.49 7.28
CA LEU A 33 2.51 1.24 6.32
C LEU A 33 1.21 1.71 6.95
N SER A 34 0.48 0.81 7.62
CA SER A 34 -0.80 1.10 8.25
C SER A 34 -0.67 2.13 9.37
N HIS A 35 0.41 2.06 10.15
CA HIS A 35 0.67 3.05 11.20
C HIS A 35 0.99 4.42 10.59
N LYS A 36 1.91 4.48 9.63
CA LYS A 36 2.30 5.73 8.96
C LYS A 36 1.13 6.38 8.22
N ALA A 37 0.30 5.58 7.53
CA ALA A 37 -0.89 6.06 6.84
C ALA A 37 -1.94 6.66 7.79
N LYS A 38 -2.07 6.12 9.01
CA LYS A 38 -2.96 6.67 10.04
C LYS A 38 -2.41 7.94 10.68
N THR A 39 -1.10 7.99 10.92
CA THR A 39 -0.44 9.12 11.58
C THR A 39 -0.21 10.29 10.64
N ASN A 40 -0.03 10.04 9.34
CA ASN A 40 0.18 11.06 8.32
C ASN A 40 -0.68 10.79 7.08
N LEU A 41 -1.95 11.18 7.18
CA LEU A 41 -2.97 10.93 6.16
C LEU A 41 -2.69 11.68 4.85
N ASP A 42 -2.22 12.93 4.95
CA ASP A 42 -1.93 13.77 3.79
C ASP A 42 -0.78 13.22 2.96
N TRP A 43 0.30 12.77 3.62
CA TRP A 43 1.40 12.08 2.96
C TRP A 43 0.91 10.82 2.25
N TYR A 44 0.07 10.01 2.91
CA TYR A 44 -0.39 8.75 2.36
C TYR A 44 -1.19 8.95 1.07
N TRP A 45 -2.20 9.83 1.09
CA TRP A 45 -3.01 10.07 -0.10
C TRP A 45 -2.22 10.73 -1.22
N LYS A 46 -1.29 11.63 -0.89
CA LYS A 46 -0.40 12.21 -1.90
C LYS A 46 0.46 11.13 -2.56
N ALA A 47 1.13 10.30 -1.77
CA ALA A 47 1.98 9.21 -2.26
C ALA A 47 1.19 8.21 -3.10
N VAL A 48 -0.02 7.82 -2.66
CA VAL A 48 -0.91 6.93 -3.42
C VAL A 48 -1.32 7.56 -4.74
N CYS A 49 -1.73 8.83 -4.75
CA CYS A 49 -2.11 9.52 -5.99
C CYS A 49 -0.96 9.58 -6.98
N GLU A 50 0.26 9.87 -6.51
CA GLU A 50 1.47 9.87 -7.32
C GLU A 50 1.80 8.47 -7.86
N ASP A 51 1.69 7.43 -7.04
CA ASP A 51 2.04 6.05 -7.42
C ASP A 51 1.13 5.46 -8.49
N ILE A 52 -0.18 5.75 -8.41
CA ILE A 52 -1.17 5.30 -9.40
C ILE A 52 -1.36 6.28 -10.56
N GLY A 53 -0.69 7.43 -10.53
CA GLY A 53 -0.72 8.44 -11.60
C GLY A 53 -2.04 9.20 -11.71
N ILE A 54 -2.75 9.45 -10.59
CA ILE A 54 -3.93 10.32 -10.61
C ILE A 54 -3.49 11.75 -10.94
N VAL A 55 -4.12 12.30 -11.97
CA VAL A 55 -4.02 13.72 -12.33
C VAL A 55 -5.32 14.40 -11.95
N TRP A 56 -5.21 15.47 -11.16
CA TRP A 56 -6.36 16.27 -10.73
C TRP A 56 -6.52 17.49 -11.65
N ASP A 57 -7.64 17.57 -12.35
CA ASP A 57 -8.01 18.79 -13.08
C ASP A 57 -8.34 19.90 -12.08
N LYS A 58 -7.69 21.05 -12.22
CA LYS A 58 -8.05 22.25 -11.48
C LYS A 58 -9.27 22.89 -12.15
N LYS A 59 -10.35 23.05 -11.38
CA LYS A 59 -11.50 23.87 -11.77
C LYS A 59 -11.13 25.34 -11.89
#